data_AF-R4Z430-F1
#
_entry.id   AF-R4Z430-F1
#
_cell.length_a   1.000
_cell.length_b   1.000
_cell.length_c   1.000
_cell.angle_alpha   90.00
_cell.angle_beta   90.00
_cell.angle_gamma   90.00
#
_symmetry.space_group_name_H-M   'P 1'
#
loop_
_entity.id
_entity.type
_entity.pdbx_description
1 polymer ?
#
loop_
_entity_poly.entity_id
_entity_poly.type
_entity_poly.pdbx_seq_one_letter_code
_entity_poly.pdbx_strand_id
1 'polypeptide(L)'
;MASAGIGGTTSWKLFGGQFSAAIAMVGFTLAAIARLSLSQQQPETKWFDGRAAAESTKTLAWRFAVGGEPFKVNVTEQLAVTTFTNRILELTQDLPSLDSPAGNHTQVTPAMRQLRGRDLHDRQTAYATYRILDQQIWYSNKSNWNEVRSSRWAAALLTIDVLGATAAAARLAGWIQLDLLGIAATCSAIGVAWLQAKQHDLLSRTYAVASHELSAIHDRLQMIHDEAEWASEVEQAEEAISREHTLWRASRSSLR
;
A
#
# COMPACT_ATOMS: atom_id res chain seq x y z
N MET A 1 -17.06 27.90 22.33
CA MET A 1 -16.77 29.34 22.38
C MET A 1 -15.58 29.63 21.47
N ALA A 2 -15.81 30.28 20.33
CA ALA A 2 -14.86 31.13 19.60
C ALA A 2 -15.60 31.78 18.41
N SER A 3 -16.11 33.00 18.68
CA SER A 3 -16.33 34.14 17.80
C SER A 3 -16.53 33.91 16.28
N ALA A 4 -17.78 34.03 15.86
CA ALA A 4 -18.16 34.43 14.50
C ALA A 4 -17.81 35.90 14.28
N GLY A 5 -16.86 36.17 13.40
CA GLY A 5 -16.53 37.52 12.92
C GLY A 5 -17.29 37.82 11.63
N ILE A 6 -18.44 38.48 11.76
CA ILE A 6 -19.14 39.15 10.65
C ILE A 6 -18.54 40.55 10.51
N GLY A 7 -18.03 40.89 9.32
CA GLY A 7 -17.46 42.22 9.05
C GLY A 7 -17.26 42.52 7.57
N GLY A 8 -18.33 42.99 6.92
CA GLY A 8 -18.38 43.96 5.82
C GLY A 8 -17.36 43.92 4.66
N THR A 9 -17.87 43.68 3.45
CA THR A 9 -17.75 44.63 2.30
C THR A 9 -18.60 44.11 1.14
N THR A 10 -19.84 44.58 1.12
CA THR A 10 -20.86 44.32 0.09
C THR A 10 -21.06 45.60 -0.71
N SER A 11 -20.33 45.77 -1.81
CA SER A 11 -20.74 46.68 -2.88
C SER A 11 -20.03 46.45 -4.22
N TRP A 12 -18.92 45.69 -4.26
CA TRP A 12 -18.23 45.34 -5.52
C TRP A 12 -18.61 43.95 -6.09
N LYS A 13 -19.69 43.34 -5.60
CA LYS A 13 -19.94 41.88 -5.68
C LYS A 13 -21.06 41.41 -6.62
N LEU A 14 -21.60 42.24 -7.51
CA LEU A 14 -22.73 41.80 -8.35
C LEU A 14 -22.32 41.00 -9.61
N PHE A 15 -21.16 41.30 -10.23
CA PHE A 15 -20.65 40.50 -11.37
C PHE A 15 -19.57 39.49 -10.97
N GLY A 16 -18.68 39.82 -10.04
CA GLY A 16 -17.64 38.88 -9.54
C GLY A 16 -18.20 37.77 -8.63
N GLY A 17 -19.26 38.05 -7.87
CA GLY A 17 -19.85 37.11 -6.92
C GLY A 17 -20.56 35.93 -7.60
N GLN A 18 -21.27 36.19 -8.70
CA GLN A 18 -21.97 35.16 -9.47
C GLN A 18 -20.98 34.19 -10.15
N PHE A 19 -19.87 34.71 -10.68
CA PHE A 19 -18.82 33.87 -11.29
C PHE A 19 -18.11 32.99 -10.25
N SER A 20 -17.76 33.54 -9.08
CA SER A 20 -17.18 32.74 -7.98
C SER A 20 -18.15 31.69 -7.44
N ALA A 21 -19.45 31.99 -7.37
CA ALA A 21 -20.47 31.05 -6.94
C ALA A 21 -20.68 29.93 -7.95
N ALA A 22 -20.64 30.25 -9.26
CA ALA A 22 -20.72 29.26 -10.34
C ALA A 22 -19.53 28.30 -10.31
N ILE A 23 -18.30 28.80 -10.12
CA ILE A 23 -17.10 27.96 -9.98
C ILE A 23 -17.22 27.04 -8.75
N ALA A 24 -17.62 27.59 -7.60
CA ALA A 24 -17.81 26.81 -6.39
C ALA A 24 -18.87 25.71 -6.59
N MET A 25 -20.02 26.03 -7.20
CA MET A 25 -21.08 25.09 -7.52
C MET A 25 -20.56 23.94 -8.40
N VAL A 26 -19.87 24.25 -9.50
CA VAL A 26 -19.27 23.23 -10.37
C VAL A 26 -18.27 22.36 -9.60
N GLY A 27 -17.41 22.96 -8.78
CA GLY A 27 -16.45 22.23 -7.94
C GLY A 27 -17.12 21.26 -6.97
N PHE A 28 -18.17 21.69 -6.28
CA PHE A 28 -18.94 20.84 -5.37
C PHE A 28 -19.70 19.73 -6.12
N THR A 29 -20.30 20.04 -7.27
CA THR A 29 -20.99 19.04 -8.10
C THR A 29 -20.01 17.97 -8.59
N LEU A 30 -18.85 18.35 -9.12
CA LEU A 30 -17.82 17.40 -9.55
C LEU A 30 -17.29 16.56 -8.38
N ALA A 31 -17.06 17.18 -7.21
CA ALA A 31 -16.65 16.45 -6.01
C ALA A 31 -17.73 15.46 -5.54
N ALA A 32 -19.00 15.84 -5.61
CA ALA A 32 -20.12 14.96 -5.26
C ALA A 32 -20.23 13.78 -6.23
N ILE A 33 -20.14 14.03 -7.54
CA ILE A 33 -20.13 12.98 -8.58
C ILE A 33 -18.96 12.03 -8.33
N ALA A 34 -17.75 12.54 -8.13
CA ALA A 34 -16.57 11.71 -7.86
C ALA A 34 -16.75 10.85 -6.60
N ARG A 35 -17.30 11.42 -5.51
CA ARG A 35 -17.59 10.65 -4.28
C ARG A 35 -18.64 9.56 -4.52
N LEU A 36 -19.70 9.85 -5.27
CA LEU A 36 -20.72 8.85 -5.62
C LEU A 36 -20.15 7.75 -6.50
N SER A 37 -19.30 8.09 -7.48
CA SER A 37 -18.63 7.11 -8.33
C SER A 37 -17.67 6.21 -7.55
N LEU A 38 -16.83 6.79 -6.68
CA LEU A 38 -15.90 6.05 -5.83
C LEU A 38 -16.64 5.13 -4.85
N SER A 39 -17.74 5.60 -4.26
CA SER A 39 -18.58 4.83 -3.34
C SER A 39 -19.25 3.62 -4.01
N GLN A 40 -19.75 3.81 -5.24
CA GLN A 40 -20.42 2.73 -5.97
C GLN A 40 -19.45 1.71 -6.58
N GLN A 41 -18.33 2.16 -7.13
CA GLN A 41 -17.40 1.26 -7.83
C GLN A 41 -16.45 0.52 -6.88
N GLN A 42 -16.20 1.08 -5.69
CA GLN A 42 -15.26 0.58 -4.69
C GLN A 42 -13.92 0.10 -5.32
N PRO A 43 -13.28 0.91 -6.18
CA PRO A 43 -12.12 0.48 -6.96
C PRO A 43 -10.93 0.12 -6.05
N GLU A 44 -10.84 0.77 -4.88
CA GLU A 44 -9.87 0.47 -3.84
C GLU A 44 -10.01 -0.94 -3.26
N THR A 45 -11.25 -1.40 -3.03
CA THR A 45 -11.55 -2.74 -2.53
C THR A 45 -11.19 -3.78 -3.60
N LYS A 46 -11.65 -3.58 -4.84
CA LYS A 46 -11.34 -4.49 -5.96
C LYS A 46 -9.83 -4.62 -6.21
N TRP A 47 -9.12 -3.50 -6.23
CA TRP A 47 -7.66 -3.50 -6.38
C TRP A 47 -6.97 -4.21 -5.21
N PHE A 48 -7.46 -3.99 -3.98
CA PHE A 48 -6.90 -4.61 -2.79
C PHE A 48 -7.12 -6.13 -2.78
N ASP A 49 -8.35 -6.58 -3.01
CA ASP A 49 -8.70 -8.00 -3.01
C ASP A 49 -7.92 -8.74 -4.11
N GLY A 50 -7.83 -8.15 -5.30
CA GLY A 50 -7.01 -8.69 -6.39
C GLY A 50 -5.52 -8.77 -6.04
N ARG A 51 -4.96 -7.72 -5.41
CA ARG A 51 -3.58 -7.74 -4.92
C ARG A 51 -3.38 -8.81 -3.85
N ALA A 52 -4.30 -8.92 -2.88
CA ALA A 52 -4.21 -9.89 -1.80
C ALA A 52 -4.27 -11.34 -2.31
N ALA A 53 -5.11 -11.61 -3.31
CA ALA A 53 -5.16 -12.91 -3.96
C ALA A 53 -3.89 -13.23 -4.76
N ALA A 54 -3.34 -12.25 -5.49
CA ALA A 54 -2.08 -12.43 -6.21
C ALA A 54 -0.91 -12.72 -5.26
N GLU A 55 -0.79 -11.99 -4.15
CA GLU A 55 0.25 -12.21 -3.14
C GLU A 55 0.05 -13.56 -2.42
N SER A 56 -1.19 -13.92 -2.05
CA SER A 56 -1.49 -15.23 -1.46
C SER A 56 -1.14 -16.38 -2.42
N THR A 57 -1.42 -16.22 -3.71
CA THR A 57 -1.06 -17.19 -4.76
C THR A 57 0.46 -17.33 -4.88
N LYS A 58 1.19 -16.20 -4.85
CA LYS A 58 2.66 -16.19 -4.88
C LYS A 58 3.24 -16.92 -3.66
N THR A 59 2.70 -16.67 -2.47
CA THR A 59 3.08 -17.36 -1.23
C THR A 59 2.83 -18.87 -1.33
N LEU A 60 1.64 -19.30 -1.77
CA LEU A 60 1.35 -20.72 -1.96
C LEU A 60 2.28 -21.37 -2.99
N ALA A 61 2.60 -20.65 -4.08
CA ALA A 61 3.48 -21.16 -5.13
C ALA A 61 4.90 -21.39 -4.60
N TRP A 62 5.44 -20.46 -3.82
CA TRP A 62 6.73 -20.63 -3.16
C TRP A 62 6.70 -21.76 -2.15
N ARG A 63 5.73 -21.79 -1.22
CA ARG A 63 5.56 -22.87 -0.23
C ARG A 63 5.52 -24.24 -0.92
N PHE A 64 4.76 -24.38 -2.00
CA PHE A 64 4.72 -25.62 -2.78
C PHE A 64 6.07 -25.95 -3.42
N ALA A 65 6.69 -25.00 -4.11
CA ALA A 65 7.89 -25.23 -4.90
C ALA A 65 9.10 -25.58 -4.04
N VAL A 66 9.17 -25.08 -2.81
CA VAL A 66 10.32 -25.29 -1.92
C VAL A 66 10.05 -26.33 -0.83
N GLY A 67 8.85 -26.92 -0.79
CA GLY A 67 8.50 -27.91 0.22
C GLY A 67 8.17 -27.33 1.60
N GLY A 68 7.73 -26.07 1.66
CA GLY A 68 7.19 -25.43 2.87
C GLY A 68 5.87 -26.03 3.32
N GLU A 69 5.43 -25.78 4.55
CA GLU A 69 4.08 -26.19 4.97
C GLU A 69 3.00 -25.57 4.07
N PRO A 70 1.83 -26.18 3.84
CA PRO A 70 1.44 -27.56 4.15
C PRO A 70 1.97 -28.59 3.14
N PHE A 71 2.97 -28.25 2.33
CA PHE A 71 3.44 -29.00 1.18
C PHE A 71 4.81 -29.66 1.44
N LYS A 72 5.07 -30.23 2.62
CA LYS A 72 6.35 -30.90 2.93
C LYS A 72 6.78 -31.90 1.86
N VAL A 73 8.09 -32.08 1.64
CA VAL A 73 8.58 -33.03 0.62
C VAL A 73 8.25 -34.48 0.98
N ASN A 74 8.05 -34.79 2.26
CA ASN A 74 7.67 -36.13 2.72
C ASN A 74 6.20 -36.52 2.40
N VAL A 75 5.34 -35.58 1.98
CA VAL A 75 4.00 -35.92 1.49
C VAL A 75 4.05 -36.30 0.01
N THR A 76 3.11 -37.14 -0.42
CA THR A 76 3.01 -37.52 -1.83
C THR A 76 2.78 -36.29 -2.71
N GLU A 77 3.39 -36.27 -3.90
CA GLU A 77 3.22 -35.16 -4.85
C GLU A 77 1.74 -34.93 -5.19
N GLN A 78 0.97 -36.01 -5.35
CA GLN A 78 -0.46 -35.95 -5.63
C GLN A 78 -1.23 -35.22 -4.52
N LEU A 79 -0.91 -35.48 -3.25
CA LEU A 79 -1.54 -34.79 -2.12
C LEU A 79 -1.15 -33.31 -2.12
N ALA A 80 0.13 -32.99 -2.31
CA ALA A 80 0.60 -31.60 -2.36
C ALA A 80 -0.07 -30.80 -3.48
N VAL A 81 -0.21 -31.37 -4.68
CA VAL A 81 -0.88 -30.73 -5.84
C VAL A 81 -2.37 -30.54 -5.56
N THR A 82 -3.03 -31.54 -4.96
CA THR A 82 -4.46 -31.45 -4.62
C THR A 82 -4.69 -30.36 -3.58
N THR A 83 -3.89 -30.33 -2.51
CA THR A 83 -3.95 -29.28 -1.49
C THR A 83 -3.69 -27.90 -2.10
N PHE A 84 -2.69 -27.77 -2.98
CA PHE A 84 -2.39 -26.50 -3.64
C PHE A 84 -3.58 -26.00 -4.46
N THR A 85 -4.16 -26.88 -5.27
CA THR A 85 -5.29 -26.54 -6.13
C THR A 85 -6.52 -26.15 -5.31
N ASN A 86 -6.79 -26.86 -4.20
CA ASN A 86 -7.89 -26.52 -3.30
C ASN A 86 -7.68 -25.15 -2.64
N ARG A 87 -6.46 -24.85 -2.17
CA ARG A 87 -6.13 -23.54 -1.58
C ARG A 87 -6.28 -22.40 -2.59
N ILE A 88 -5.87 -22.60 -3.84
CA ILE A 88 -6.10 -21.62 -4.91
C ILE A 88 -7.59 -21.41 -5.15
N LEU A 89 -8.38 -22.49 -5.19
CA LEU A 89 -9.82 -22.40 -5.39
C LEU A 89 -10.49 -21.62 -4.24
N GLU A 90 -10.14 -21.91 -2.98
CA GLU A 90 -10.58 -21.16 -1.80
C GLU A 90 -10.30 -19.66 -1.95
N LEU A 91 -9.08 -19.27 -2.34
CA LEU A 91 -8.71 -17.86 -2.56
C LEU A 91 -9.55 -17.18 -3.65
N THR A 92 -9.97 -17.91 -4.68
CA THR A 92 -10.78 -17.35 -5.77
C THR A 92 -12.26 -17.23 -5.46
N GLN A 93 -12.77 -18.01 -4.49
CA GLN A 93 -14.18 -17.93 -4.09
C GLN A 93 -14.52 -16.61 -3.39
N ASP A 94 -13.54 -16.02 -2.69
CA ASP A 94 -13.70 -14.77 -1.96
C ASP A 94 -13.54 -13.52 -2.84
N LEU A 95 -13.21 -13.67 -4.13
CA LEU A 95 -12.99 -12.54 -5.03
C LEU A 95 -14.28 -12.15 -5.75
N PRO A 96 -14.69 -10.85 -5.72
CA PRO A 96 -15.80 -10.38 -6.52
C PRO A 96 -15.49 -10.61 -8.00
N SER A 97 -16.39 -11.34 -8.69
CA SER A 97 -16.35 -11.74 -10.10
C SER A 97 -15.03 -11.43 -10.82
N LEU A 98 -14.14 -12.43 -10.89
CA LEU A 98 -13.02 -12.39 -11.82
C LEU A 98 -13.57 -12.33 -13.24
N ASP A 99 -13.58 -11.14 -13.85
CA ASP A 99 -14.11 -10.90 -15.21
C ASP A 99 -13.31 -11.65 -16.31
N SER A 100 -12.26 -12.40 -15.94
CA SER A 100 -11.45 -13.19 -16.86
C SER A 100 -11.70 -14.68 -16.67
N PRO A 101 -12.11 -15.43 -17.71
CA PRO A 101 -12.17 -16.89 -17.65
C PRO A 101 -10.79 -17.48 -17.34
N ALA A 102 -10.77 -18.61 -16.65
CA ALA A 102 -9.55 -19.36 -16.40
C ALA A 102 -8.93 -19.78 -17.74
N GLY A 103 -7.69 -19.36 -18.00
CA GLY A 103 -6.94 -19.79 -19.18
C GLY A 103 -6.56 -21.29 -19.10
N ASN A 104 -6.07 -21.86 -20.20
CA ASN A 104 -5.67 -23.27 -20.30
C ASN A 104 -4.35 -23.61 -19.56
N HIS A 105 -4.00 -22.89 -18.50
CA HIS A 105 -2.74 -23.07 -17.78
C HIS A 105 -2.92 -23.98 -16.57
N THR A 106 -1.95 -24.87 -16.35
CA THR A 106 -1.89 -25.69 -15.13
C THR A 106 -1.51 -24.83 -13.94
N GLN A 107 -2.30 -24.89 -12.86
CA GLN A 107 -2.06 -24.13 -11.62
C GLN A 107 -0.69 -24.45 -11.00
N VAL A 108 -0.26 -25.71 -11.05
CA VAL A 108 1.11 -26.13 -10.70
C VAL A 108 1.96 -26.18 -11.95
N THR A 109 2.97 -25.33 -12.02
CA THR A 109 3.85 -25.21 -13.20
C THR A 109 4.96 -26.28 -13.22
N PRO A 110 5.53 -26.61 -14.39
CA PRO A 110 6.69 -27.49 -14.48
C PRO A 110 7.89 -27.00 -13.66
N ALA A 111 8.14 -25.69 -13.63
CA ALA A 111 9.23 -25.09 -12.86
C ALA A 111 9.05 -25.31 -11.34
N MET A 112 7.82 -25.21 -10.83
CA MET A 112 7.52 -25.50 -9.43
C MET A 112 7.81 -26.96 -9.06
N ARG A 113 7.39 -27.91 -9.91
CA ARG A 113 7.71 -29.33 -9.71
C ARG A 113 9.21 -29.61 -9.78
N GLN A 114 9.88 -28.98 -10.74
CA GLN A 114 11.31 -29.14 -10.93
C GLN A 114 12.09 -28.65 -9.70
N LEU A 115 11.76 -27.48 -9.15
CA LEU A 115 12.39 -26.96 -7.94
C LEU A 115 12.09 -27.86 -6.73
N ARG A 116 10.83 -28.30 -6.61
CA ARG A 116 10.38 -29.19 -5.52
C ARG A 116 11.14 -30.52 -5.48
N GLY A 117 11.49 -31.07 -6.65
CA GLY A 117 12.21 -32.33 -6.77
C GLY A 117 13.72 -32.23 -6.54
N ARG A 118 14.27 -31.02 -6.27
CA ARG A 118 15.69 -30.85 -5.94
C ARG A 118 15.97 -31.16 -4.48
N ASP A 119 17.25 -31.31 -4.17
CA ASP A 119 17.71 -31.44 -2.80
C ASP A 119 17.34 -30.20 -1.95
N LEU A 120 17.45 -30.36 -0.63
CA LEU A 120 17.12 -29.29 0.30
C LEU A 120 17.98 -28.03 0.07
N HIS A 121 19.27 -28.22 -0.22
CA HIS A 121 20.21 -27.11 -0.39
C HIS A 121 19.90 -26.23 -1.61
N ASP A 122 19.55 -26.84 -2.74
CA ASP A 122 19.13 -26.14 -3.95
C ASP A 122 17.83 -25.36 -3.73
N ARG A 123 16.86 -25.96 -3.01
CA ARG A 123 15.60 -25.29 -2.66
C ARG A 123 15.82 -24.12 -1.71
N GLN A 124 16.67 -24.30 -0.70
CA GLN A 124 17.09 -23.25 0.23
C GLN A 124 17.70 -22.07 -0.52
N THR A 125 18.68 -22.34 -1.38
CA THR A 125 19.39 -21.31 -2.15
C THR A 125 18.43 -20.55 -3.06
N ALA A 126 17.54 -21.26 -3.76
CA ALA A 126 16.55 -20.64 -4.63
C ALA A 126 15.56 -19.76 -3.85
N TYR A 127 15.04 -20.25 -2.72
CA TYR A 127 14.11 -19.49 -1.88
C TYR A 127 14.78 -18.25 -1.26
N ALA A 128 15.95 -18.43 -0.66
CA ALA A 128 16.68 -17.36 0.00
C ALA A 128 17.04 -16.23 -0.98
N THR A 129 17.44 -16.59 -2.21
CA THR A 129 17.87 -15.63 -3.23
C THR A 129 16.68 -14.96 -3.94
N TYR A 130 15.77 -15.75 -4.50
CA TYR A 130 14.75 -15.24 -5.42
C TYR A 130 13.44 -14.85 -4.73
N ARG A 131 13.25 -15.23 -3.47
CA ARG A 131 12.06 -14.88 -2.70
C ARG A 131 12.40 -13.95 -1.54
N ILE A 132 13.28 -14.37 -0.63
CA ILE A 132 13.55 -13.62 0.60
C ILE A 132 14.38 -12.36 0.31
N LEU A 133 15.53 -12.52 -0.33
CA LEU A 133 16.42 -11.38 -0.62
C LEU A 133 15.78 -10.38 -1.59
N ASP A 134 15.10 -10.85 -2.63
CA ASP A 134 14.33 -9.99 -3.55
C ASP A 134 13.29 -9.15 -2.78
N GLN A 135 12.50 -9.79 -1.92
CA GLN A 135 11.48 -9.11 -1.12
C GLN A 135 12.11 -8.13 -0.10
N GLN A 136 13.23 -8.52 0.53
CA GLN A 136 13.97 -7.67 1.46
C GLN A 136 14.50 -6.40 0.77
N ILE A 137 15.10 -6.54 -0.41
CA ILE A 137 15.60 -5.43 -1.23
C ILE A 137 14.43 -4.53 -1.64
N TRP A 138 13.31 -5.13 -2.05
CA TRP A 138 12.10 -4.37 -2.37
C TRP A 138 11.62 -3.53 -1.18
N TYR A 139 11.52 -4.12 0.02
CA TYR A 139 11.13 -3.41 1.24
C TYR A 139 12.12 -2.29 1.60
N SER A 140 13.43 -2.56 1.56
CA SER A 140 14.46 -1.55 1.84
C SER A 140 14.35 -0.35 0.89
N ASN A 141 14.26 -0.62 -0.42
CA ASN A 141 14.07 0.42 -1.43
C ASN A 141 12.76 1.19 -1.22
N LYS A 142 11.69 0.49 -0.83
CA LYS A 142 10.40 1.12 -0.56
C LYS A 142 10.42 2.00 0.69
N SER A 143 11.17 1.62 1.71
CA SER A 143 11.39 2.43 2.91
C SER A 143 12.07 3.74 2.54
N ASN A 144 13.23 3.67 1.89
CA ASN A 144 14.01 4.85 1.44
C ASN A 144 13.19 5.77 0.54
N TRP A 145 12.44 5.21 -0.41
CA TRP A 145 11.59 5.98 -1.33
C TRP A 145 10.50 6.77 -0.61
N ASN A 146 9.96 6.22 0.49
CA ASN A 146 8.94 6.86 1.31
C ASN A 146 9.57 7.88 2.27
N GLU A 147 10.72 7.59 2.86
CA GLU A 147 11.48 8.52 3.71
C GLU A 147 11.76 9.83 2.96
N VAL A 148 12.37 9.73 1.76
CA VAL A 148 12.68 10.90 0.92
C VAL A 148 11.42 11.71 0.60
N ARG A 149 10.28 11.05 0.37
CA ARG A 149 9.01 11.74 0.11
C ARG A 149 8.43 12.39 1.35
N SER A 150 8.53 11.74 2.50
CA SER A 150 8.11 12.30 3.79
C SER A 150 8.82 13.64 4.02
N SER A 151 10.15 13.65 3.91
CA SER A 151 10.95 14.86 4.08
C SER A 151 10.63 15.94 3.04
N ARG A 152 10.48 15.56 1.76
CA ARG A 152 10.16 16.51 0.68
C ARG A 152 8.79 17.16 0.86
N TRP A 153 7.78 16.39 1.24
CA TRP A 153 6.44 16.93 1.47
C TRP A 153 6.36 17.77 2.75
N ALA A 154 7.08 17.38 3.81
CA ALA A 154 7.20 18.21 5.01
C ALA A 154 7.85 19.57 4.69
N ALA A 155 8.93 19.58 3.91
CA ALA A 155 9.59 20.81 3.47
C ALA A 155 8.68 21.68 2.56
N ALA A 156 7.94 21.05 1.65
CA ALA A 156 6.99 21.74 0.78
C ALA A 156 5.87 22.42 1.58
N LEU A 157 5.30 21.72 2.57
CA LEU A 157 4.25 22.27 3.42
C LEU A 157 4.77 23.41 4.29
N LEU A 158 5.94 23.25 4.91
CA LEU A 158 6.59 24.32 5.67
C LEU A 158 6.83 25.57 4.81
N THR A 159 7.24 25.38 3.55
CA THR A 159 7.43 26.48 2.61
C THR A 159 6.11 27.20 2.33
N ILE A 160 5.02 26.46 2.11
CA ILE A 160 3.68 27.03 1.92
C ILE A 160 3.26 27.84 3.16
N ASP A 161 3.48 27.29 4.37
CA ASP A 161 3.10 27.95 5.62
C ASP A 161 3.91 29.24 5.86
N VAL A 162 5.22 29.21 5.60
CA VAL A 162 6.10 30.39 5.69
C VAL A 162 5.70 31.47 4.68
N LEU A 163 5.40 31.09 3.43
CA LEU A 163 4.92 32.02 2.41
C LEU A 163 3.56 32.61 2.78
N GLY A 164 2.65 31.78 3.32
CA GLY A 164 1.36 32.21 3.82
C GLY A 164 1.48 33.22 4.96
N ALA A 165 2.36 32.95 5.93
CA ALA A 165 2.65 33.85 7.04
C ALA A 165 3.28 35.17 6.57
N THR A 166 4.20 35.11 5.60
CA THR A 166 4.85 36.31 5.03
C THR A 166 3.83 37.18 4.28
N ALA A 167 2.95 36.56 3.48
CA ALA A 167 1.86 37.27 2.80
C ALA A 167 0.88 37.91 3.79
N ALA A 168 0.56 37.21 4.89
CA ALA A 168 -0.27 37.76 5.96
C ALA A 168 0.36 39.00 6.60
N ALA A 169 1.66 38.95 6.91
CA ALA A 169 2.39 40.09 7.47
C ALA A 169 2.45 41.28 6.50
N ALA A 170 2.72 41.05 5.21
CA ALA A 170 2.74 42.09 4.18
C ALA A 170 1.37 42.77 4.01
N ARG A 171 0.27 42.01 4.15
CA ARG A 171 -1.09 42.56 4.14
C ARG A 171 -1.35 43.43 5.38
N LEU A 172 -0.93 43.00 6.57
CA LEU A 172 -1.07 43.78 7.80
C LEU A 172 -0.25 45.08 7.76
N ALA A 173 0.92 45.07 7.10
CA ALA A 173 1.73 46.25 6.86
C ALA A 173 1.18 47.18 5.76
N GLY A 174 0.09 46.79 5.08
CA GLY A 174 -0.53 47.57 4.01
C GLY A 174 0.20 47.53 2.66
N TRP A 175 1.18 46.63 2.48
CA TRP A 175 1.96 46.53 1.24
C TRP A 175 1.20 45.85 0.10
N ILE A 176 0.22 45.00 0.43
CA ILE A 176 -0.62 44.27 -0.54
C ILE A 176 -2.10 44.37 -0.16
N GLN A 177 -2.97 44.47 -1.17
CA GLN A 177 -4.43 44.53 -1.00
C GLN A 177 -5.14 43.19 -1.33
N LEU A 178 -4.40 42.23 -1.91
CA LEU A 178 -4.93 40.92 -2.30
C LEU A 178 -5.21 40.04 -1.07
N ASP A 179 -6.32 39.32 -1.09
CA ASP A 179 -6.70 38.36 -0.05
C ASP A 179 -6.09 36.97 -0.32
N LEU A 180 -4.75 36.90 -0.20
CA LEU A 180 -3.98 35.67 -0.39
C LEU A 180 -4.10 34.71 0.80
N LEU A 181 -4.66 35.17 1.93
CA LEU A 181 -4.75 34.40 3.16
C LEU A 181 -5.63 33.16 2.99
N GLY A 182 -6.80 33.32 2.35
CA GLY A 182 -7.72 32.21 2.10
C GLY A 182 -7.14 31.16 1.15
N ILE A 183 -6.37 31.59 0.14
CA ILE A 183 -5.70 30.70 -0.81
C ILE A 183 -4.59 29.91 -0.09
N ALA A 184 -3.74 30.59 0.68
CA ALA A 184 -2.65 29.95 1.43
C ALA A 184 -3.19 28.93 2.46
N ALA A 185 -4.24 29.29 3.20
CA ALA A 185 -4.89 28.38 4.15
C ALA A 185 -5.48 27.15 3.44
N THR A 186 -6.10 27.32 2.27
CA THR A 186 -6.64 26.21 1.48
C THR A 186 -5.52 25.30 0.96
N CYS A 187 -4.43 25.87 0.44
CA CYS A 187 -3.28 25.09 -0.01
C CYS A 187 -2.63 24.30 1.14
N SER A 188 -2.48 24.90 2.31
CA SER A 188 -1.97 24.22 3.51
C SER A 188 -2.90 23.06 3.92
N ALA A 189 -4.21 23.30 3.98
CA ALA A 189 -5.20 22.26 4.29
C ALA A 189 -5.17 21.08 3.29
N ILE A 190 -5.05 21.37 1.98
CA ILE A 190 -4.88 20.34 0.95
C ILE A 190 -3.56 19.56 1.16
N GLY A 191 -2.47 20.26 1.46
CA GLY A 191 -1.17 19.64 1.72
C GLY A 191 -1.19 18.70 2.94
N VAL A 192 -1.83 19.12 4.03
CA VAL A 192 -2.03 18.29 5.22
C VAL A 192 -2.89 17.06 4.89
N ALA A 193 -4.01 17.25 4.19
CA ALA A 193 -4.86 16.14 3.77
C ALA A 193 -4.11 15.15 2.87
N TRP A 194 -3.24 15.64 1.99
CA TRP A 194 -2.39 14.80 1.15
C TRP A 194 -1.37 13.99 1.96
N LEU A 195 -0.71 14.62 2.95
CA LEU A 195 0.21 13.93 3.85
C LEU A 195 -0.49 12.82 4.63
N GLN A 196 -1.67 13.10 5.18
CA GLN A 196 -2.48 12.11 5.90
C GLN A 196 -2.97 10.97 4.99
N ALA A 197 -3.27 11.27 3.72
CA ALA A 197 -3.67 10.25 2.76
C ALA A 197 -2.50 9.35 2.31
N LYS A 198 -1.29 9.91 2.15
CA LYS A 198 -0.13 9.16 1.67
C LYS A 198 0.66 8.45 2.75
N GLN A 199 0.66 8.96 3.98
CA GLN A 199 1.30 8.35 5.15
C GLN A 199 2.75 7.89 4.90
N HIS A 200 3.54 8.70 4.18
CA HIS A 200 4.90 8.34 3.78
C HIS A 200 5.80 8.00 4.97
N ASP A 201 5.68 8.72 6.09
CA ASP A 201 6.43 8.44 7.32
C ASP A 201 6.11 7.04 7.89
N LEU A 202 4.81 6.71 8.05
CA LEU A 202 4.39 5.40 8.53
C LEU A 202 4.89 4.29 7.61
N LEU A 203 4.69 4.44 6.29
CA LEU A 203 5.12 3.44 5.31
C LEU A 203 6.63 3.23 5.34
N SER A 204 7.42 4.29 5.50
CA SER A 204 8.87 4.17 5.62
C SER A 204 9.26 3.24 6.78
N ARG A 205 8.68 3.45 7.96
CA ARG A 205 8.97 2.67 9.17
C ARG A 205 8.50 1.23 9.07
N THR A 206 7.29 0.98 8.57
CA THR A 206 6.76 -0.38 8.40
C THR A 206 7.62 -1.19 7.44
N TYR A 207 8.05 -0.59 6.32
CA TYR A 207 8.95 -1.26 5.38
C TYR A 207 10.35 -1.49 5.92
N ALA A 208 10.89 -0.56 6.74
CA ALA A 208 12.17 -0.75 7.39
C ALA A 208 12.14 -1.95 8.34
N VAL A 209 11.10 -2.05 9.17
CA VAL A 209 10.90 -3.19 10.10
C VAL A 209 10.80 -4.50 9.33
N ALA A 210 9.96 -4.56 8.28
CA ALA A 210 9.81 -5.76 7.46
C ALA A 210 11.12 -6.18 6.76
N SER A 211 11.93 -5.21 6.31
CA SER A 211 13.24 -5.48 5.72
C SER A 211 14.21 -6.08 6.74
N HIS A 212 14.26 -5.56 7.96
CA HIS A 212 15.08 -6.12 9.03
C HIS A 212 14.61 -7.51 9.47
N GLU A 213 13.29 -7.73 9.56
CA GLU A 213 12.72 -9.04 9.87
C GLU A 213 13.10 -10.07 8.80
N LEU A 214 12.99 -9.72 7.51
CA LEU A 214 13.43 -10.60 6.42
C LEU A 214 14.93 -10.84 6.40
N SER A 215 15.75 -9.86 6.79
CA SER A 215 17.20 -10.06 6.95
C SER A 215 17.50 -11.13 8.00
N ALA A 216 16.82 -11.07 9.15
CA ALA A 216 17.00 -12.06 10.21
C ALA A 216 16.48 -13.44 9.79
N ILE A 217 15.35 -13.50 9.06
CA ILE A 217 14.84 -14.75 8.48
C ILE A 217 15.84 -15.33 7.47
N HIS A 218 16.44 -14.49 6.61
CA HIS A 218 17.44 -14.93 5.64
C HIS A 218 18.61 -15.64 6.32
N ASP A 219 19.14 -15.07 7.41
CA ASP A 219 20.24 -15.67 8.17
C ASP A 219 19.82 -17.01 8.80
N ARG A 220 18.60 -17.09 9.36
CA ARG A 220 18.08 -18.34 9.94
C ARG A 220 17.93 -19.45 8.90
N LEU A 221 17.43 -19.13 7.70
CA LEU A 221 17.22 -20.11 6.64
C LEU A 221 18.51 -20.82 6.19
N GLN A 222 19.68 -20.19 6.38
CA GLN A 222 20.98 -20.78 6.03
C GLN A 222 21.48 -21.81 7.07
N MET A 223 20.92 -21.83 8.28
CA MET A 223 21.36 -22.70 9.38
C MET A 223 20.55 -23.99 9.50
N ILE A 224 19.53 -24.17 8.67
CA ILE A 224 18.60 -25.30 8.74
C ILE A 224 19.15 -26.48 7.94
N HIS A 225 19.10 -27.67 8.54
CA HIS A 225 19.61 -28.90 7.91
C HIS A 225 18.57 -30.01 7.75
N ASP A 226 17.35 -29.84 8.28
CA ASP A 226 16.28 -30.84 8.16
C ASP A 226 15.03 -30.30 7.44
N GLU A 227 14.29 -31.21 6.80
CA GLU A 227 13.11 -30.89 5.98
C GLU A 227 11.92 -30.39 6.80
N ALA A 228 11.77 -30.81 8.05
CA ALA A 228 10.63 -30.45 8.88
C ALA A 228 10.78 -29.04 9.46
N GLU A 229 11.96 -28.72 9.98
CA GLU A 229 12.34 -27.36 10.39
C GLU A 229 12.29 -26.41 9.19
N TRP A 230 12.83 -26.84 8.03
CA TRP A 230 12.74 -26.07 6.79
C TRP A 230 11.30 -25.72 6.43
N ALA A 231 10.41 -26.70 6.47
CA ALA A 231 9.02 -26.48 6.08
C ALA A 231 8.30 -25.48 6.99
N SER A 232 8.61 -25.50 8.29
CA SER A 232 8.06 -24.56 9.27
C SER A 232 8.66 -23.17 9.13
N GLU A 233 9.96 -23.05 8.89
CA GLU A 233 10.62 -21.75 8.72
C GLU A 233 10.17 -21.04 7.43
N VAL A 234 9.92 -21.78 6.34
CA VAL A 234 9.30 -21.22 5.13
C VAL A 234 7.89 -20.67 5.42
N GLU A 235 7.11 -21.36 6.26
CA GLU A 235 5.80 -20.85 6.67
C GLU A 235 5.90 -19.57 7.48
N GLN A 236 6.79 -19.53 8.47
CA GLN A 236 7.02 -18.32 9.28
C GLN A 236 7.50 -17.15 8.40
N ALA A 237 8.37 -17.41 7.42
CA ALA A 237 8.87 -16.43 6.49
C ALA A 237 7.75 -15.84 5.61
N GLU A 238 6.90 -16.68 5.03
CA GLU A 238 5.77 -16.22 4.22
C GLU A 238 4.68 -15.55 5.06
N GLU A 239 4.49 -15.96 6.32
CA GLU A 239 3.60 -15.29 7.24
C GLU A 239 4.10 -13.87 7.56
N ALA A 240 5.41 -13.68 7.78
CA ALA A 240 6.01 -12.37 7.97
C ALA A 240 5.75 -11.43 6.78
N ILE A 241 5.91 -11.95 5.55
CA ILE A 241 5.59 -11.19 4.32
C ILE A 241 4.09 -10.86 4.27
N SER A 242 3.22 -11.78 4.68
CA SER A 242 1.76 -11.59 4.67
C SER A 242 1.27 -10.60 5.74
N ARG A 243 1.94 -10.53 6.90
CA ARG A 243 1.60 -9.59 7.98
C ARG A 243 1.77 -8.14 7.54
N GLU A 244 2.82 -7.81 6.79
CA GLU A 244 3.03 -6.45 6.26
C GLU A 244 1.84 -5.97 5.43
N HIS A 245 1.34 -6.82 4.52
CA HIS A 245 0.17 -6.50 3.71
C HIS A 245 -1.10 -6.26 4.55
N THR A 246 -1.26 -7.02 5.64
CA THR A 246 -2.42 -6.89 6.53
C THR A 246 -2.34 -5.63 7.40
N LEU A 247 -1.15 -5.31 7.94
CA LEU A 247 -0.90 -4.08 8.69
C LEU A 247 -1.14 -2.84 7.83
N TRP A 248 -0.74 -2.88 6.57
CA TRP A 248 -1.04 -1.82 5.62
C TRP A 248 -2.54 -1.58 5.46
N ARG A 249 -3.36 -2.65 5.40
CA ARG A 249 -4.83 -2.54 5.36
C ARG A 249 -5.38 -1.87 6.62
N ALA A 250 -4.94 -2.33 7.81
CA ALA A 250 -5.39 -1.79 9.09
C ALA A 250 -5.06 -0.29 9.25
N SER A 251 -3.89 0.14 8.76
CA SER A 251 -3.48 1.55 8.77
C SER A 251 -4.35 2.46 7.88
N ARG A 252 -5.04 1.91 6.89
CA ARG A 252 -5.94 2.65 5.99
C ARG A 252 -7.41 2.56 6.37
N SER A 253 -7.82 1.48 7.05
CA SER A 253 -9.21 1.32 7.52
C SER A 253 -9.51 2.09 8.80
N SER A 254 -8.50 2.38 9.63
CA SER A 254 -8.64 3.17 10.87
C SER A 254 -8.90 4.67 10.67
N LEU A 255 -9.00 5.11 9.40
CA LEU A 255 -9.34 6.49 9.02
C LEU A 255 -10.80 6.65 8.54
N ARG A 256 -11.68 5.68 8.81
CA ARG A 256 -13.13 5.79 8.60
C ARG A 256 -13.89 5.94 9.91
#